data_AF-A0A945U1L3-F1
#
_entry.id   AF-A0A945U1L3-F1
#
_cell.length_a   1.000
_cell.length_b   1.000
_cell.length_c   1.000
_cell.angle_alpha   90.00
_cell.angle_beta   90.00
_cell.angle_gamma   90.00
#
_symmetry.space_group_name_H-M   'P 1'
#
loop_
_entity.id
_entity.type
_entity.pdbx_description
1 polymer ?
#
loop_
_entity_poly.entity_id
_entity_poly.type
_entity_poly.pdbx_seq_one_letter_code
_entity_poly.pdbx_strand_id
1 'polypeptide(L)'
;MTAETGERAPKSITDLTDMLRDGEYLADRGLSTALYIALELGRPLLLEGEVGVGKTELAKVLASIFGRRLIRLQCYEGIDTNQALYEWDYA
;
A
#
# COMPACT_ATOMS: atom_id res chain seq x y z
N MET A 1 2.43 -1.41 26.81
CA MET A 1 3.38 -0.37 26.38
C MET A 1 3.04 -0.06 24.93
N THR A 2 2.02 0.78 24.74
CA THR A 2 1.46 1.14 23.43
C THR A 2 2.31 2.25 22.86
N ALA A 3 3.11 1.94 21.84
CA ALA A 3 3.80 2.96 21.07
C ALA A 3 2.74 3.72 20.26
N GLU A 4 2.56 4.99 20.59
CA GLU A 4 1.90 5.97 19.72
C GLU A 4 2.81 6.18 18.52
N THR A 5 2.69 5.33 17.50
CA THR A 5 3.41 5.53 16.23
C THR A 5 2.76 6.69 15.51
N GLY A 6 3.28 7.90 15.77
CA GLY A 6 2.91 9.10 15.04
C GLY A 6 3.04 8.87 13.55
N GLU A 7 1.93 9.08 12.85
CA GLU A 7 1.77 8.93 11.40
C GLU A 7 2.67 9.93 10.65
N ARG A 8 3.93 9.56 10.45
CA ARG A 8 4.88 10.40 9.71
C ARG A 8 4.63 10.21 8.22
N ALA A 9 3.87 11.12 7.64
CA ALA A 9 3.79 11.26 6.18
C ALA A 9 5.19 11.63 5.60
N PRO A 10 5.57 11.05 4.44
CA PRO A 10 6.83 11.40 3.79
C PRO A 10 6.80 12.88 3.37
N LYS A 11 7.92 13.60 3.57
CA LYS A 11 8.01 15.04 3.25
C LYS A 11 8.57 15.32 1.86
N SER A 12 9.10 14.30 1.20
CA SER A 12 9.65 14.38 -0.16
C SER A 12 9.76 13.00 -0.78
N ILE A 13 10.03 12.96 -2.09
CA ILE A 13 10.30 11.71 -2.82
C ILE A 13 11.53 10.99 -2.24
N THR A 14 12.57 11.73 -1.84
CA THR A 14 13.78 11.17 -1.23
C THR A 14 13.48 10.55 0.13
N ASP A 15 12.76 11.28 0.99
CA ASP A 15 12.31 10.79 2.31
C ASP A 15 11.49 9.50 2.17
N LEU A 16 10.58 9.43 1.19
CA LEU A 16 9.84 8.20 0.91
C LEU A 16 10.74 7.07 0.40
N THR A 17 11.73 7.37 -0.45
CA THR A 17 12.67 6.36 -0.97
C THR A 17 13.52 5.77 0.16
N ASP A 18 13.96 6.60 1.09
CA ASP A 18 14.71 6.17 2.27
C ASP A 18 13.82 5.35 3.22
N MET A 19 12.58 5.78 3.47
CA MET A 19 11.60 5.01 4.24
C MET A 19 11.34 3.63 3.65
N LEU A 20 11.20 3.53 2.32
CA LEU A 20 11.03 2.25 1.63
C LEU A 20 12.27 1.36 1.77
N ARG A 21 13.48 1.95 1.67
CA ARG A 21 14.74 1.24 1.88
C ARG A 21 14.88 0.70 3.29
N ASP A 22 14.50 1.48 4.30
CA ASP A 22 14.48 1.06 5.71
C ASP A 22 13.50 -0.09 5.95
N GLY A 23 12.40 -0.11 5.18
CA GLY A 23 11.45 -1.23 5.10
C GLY A 23 11.87 -2.37 4.18
N GLU A 24 13.17 -2.47 3.84
CA GLU A 24 13.76 -3.50 2.97
C GLU A 24 13.20 -3.55 1.53
N TYR A 25 12.65 -2.44 1.03
CA TYR A 25 12.15 -2.30 -0.34
C TYR A 25 12.98 -1.32 -1.16
N LEU A 26 13.61 -1.80 -2.23
CA LEU A 26 14.38 -0.94 -3.13
C LEU A 26 13.47 -0.41 -4.25
N ALA A 27 12.96 0.80 -4.07
CA ALA A 27 12.22 1.51 -5.10
C ALA A 27 13.14 2.30 -6.03
N ASP A 28 12.82 2.30 -7.32
CA ASP A 28 13.39 3.27 -8.24
C ASP A 28 12.73 4.66 -8.07
N ARG A 29 13.30 5.66 -8.72
CA ARG A 29 12.79 7.03 -8.64
C ARG A 29 11.37 7.17 -9.19
N GLY A 30 11.00 6.41 -10.22
CA GLY A 30 9.69 6.48 -10.86
C GLY A 30 8.60 6.01 -9.92
N LEU A 31 8.79 4.85 -9.30
CA LEU A 31 7.89 4.28 -8.31
C LEU A 31 7.79 5.16 -7.07
N SER A 32 8.91 5.64 -6.52
CA SER A 32 8.89 6.58 -5.39
C SER A 32 8.12 7.86 -5.72
N THR A 33 8.26 8.38 -6.93
CA THR A 33 7.53 9.58 -7.37
C THR A 33 6.03 9.32 -7.45
N ALA A 34 5.62 8.23 -8.09
CA ALA A 34 4.21 7.86 -8.23
C ALA A 34 3.54 7.62 -6.87
N LEU A 35 4.23 6.90 -5.96
CA LEU A 35 3.76 6.68 -4.59
C LEU A 35 3.63 7.97 -3.81
N TYR A 36 4.64 8.84 -3.87
CA TYR A 36 4.61 10.13 -3.17
C TYR A 36 3.41 10.97 -3.60
N ILE A 37 3.17 11.08 -4.91
CA ILE A 37 2.03 11.83 -5.45
C ILE A 37 0.70 11.19 -5.04
N ALA A 38 0.59 9.86 -5.09
CA ALA A 38 -0.63 9.17 -4.69
C ALA A 38 -0.97 9.39 -3.21
N LEU A 39 0.05 9.38 -2.34
CA LEU A 39 -0.08 9.67 -0.91
C LEU A 39 -0.49 11.13 -0.67
N GLU A 40 0.18 12.08 -1.32
CA GLU A 40 -0.11 13.51 -1.18
C GLU A 40 -1.51 13.87 -1.66
N LEU A 41 -1.96 13.28 -2.76
CA LEU A 41 -3.29 13.52 -3.32
C LEU A 41 -4.40 12.69 -2.65
N GLY A 42 -4.04 11.72 -1.79
CA GLY A 42 -4.99 10.76 -1.24
C GLY A 42 -5.72 9.93 -2.30
N ARG A 43 -5.03 9.55 -3.38
CA ARG A 43 -5.62 8.84 -4.53
C ARG A 43 -5.13 7.39 -4.61
N PRO A 44 -6.00 6.45 -5.05
CA PRO A 44 -5.58 5.07 -5.28
C PRO A 44 -4.47 4.97 -6.33
N LEU A 45 -3.55 4.02 -6.13
CA LEU A 45 -2.48 3.70 -7.08
C LEU A 45 -2.64 2.27 -7.60
N LEU A 46 -2.65 2.11 -8.93
CA LEU A 46 -2.58 0.81 -9.59
C LEU A 46 -1.12 0.51 -9.95
N LEU A 47 -0.65 -0.69 -9.63
CA LEU A 47 0.72 -1.13 -9.88
C LEU A 47 0.78 -2.19 -10.98
N GLU A 48 1.29 -1.79 -12.14
CA GLU A 48 1.55 -2.68 -13.29
C GLU A 48 3.02 -3.10 -13.35
N GLY A 49 3.32 -4.18 -14.07
CA GLY A 49 4.66 -4.79 -14.10
C GLY A 49 4.65 -6.31 -14.17
N GLU A 50 5.82 -6.90 -14.40
CA GLU A 50 5.97 -8.34 -14.53
C GLU A 50 5.71 -9.10 -13.22
N VAL A 51 5.53 -10.40 -13.32
CA VAL A 51 5.40 -11.26 -12.15
C VAL A 51 6.73 -11.27 -11.39
N GLY A 52 6.68 -11.08 -10.07
CA GLY A 52 7.87 -11.14 -9.21
C GLY A 52 8.59 -9.81 -8.97
N VAL A 53 8.17 -8.70 -9.56
CA VAL A 53 8.81 -7.37 -9.36
C VAL A 53 8.49 -6.70 -8.00
N GLY A 54 7.96 -7.46 -7.03
CA GLY A 54 7.74 -6.96 -5.67
C GLY A 54 6.47 -6.13 -5.44
N LYS A 55 5.48 -6.14 -6.35
CA LYS A 55 4.21 -5.39 -6.17
C LYS A 55 3.49 -5.69 -4.86
N THR A 56 3.38 -6.97 -4.52
CA THR A 56 2.76 -7.43 -3.26
C THR A 56 3.60 -7.03 -2.06
N GLU A 57 4.92 -7.04 -2.21
CA GLU A 57 5.85 -6.72 -1.12
C GLU A 57 5.79 -5.23 -0.78
N LEU A 58 5.71 -4.37 -1.80
CA LEU A 58 5.51 -2.94 -1.62
C LEU A 58 4.28 -2.64 -0.74
N ALA A 59 3.16 -3.31 -0.96
CA ALA A 59 1.95 -3.11 -0.16
C ALA A 59 2.16 -3.49 1.33
N LYS A 60 2.94 -4.54 1.61
CA LYS A 60 3.30 -4.94 2.99
C LYS A 60 4.22 -3.92 3.63
N VAL A 61 5.23 -3.47 2.90
CA VAL A 61 6.22 -2.51 3.38
C VAL A 61 5.55 -1.17 3.70
N LEU A 62 4.69 -0.66 2.81
CA LEU A 62 3.90 0.55 3.08
C LEU A 62 3.00 0.40 4.31
N ALA A 63 2.33 -0.76 4.46
CA ALA A 63 1.50 -1.02 5.64
C ALA A 63 2.33 -1.02 6.93
N SER A 64 3.53 -1.61 6.91
CA SER A 64 4.47 -1.61 8.04
C SER A 64 4.96 -0.19 8.36
N ILE A 65 5.45 0.55 7.35
CA ILE A 65 5.97 1.91 7.48
C ILE A 65 4.93 2.86 8.10
N PHE A 66 3.68 2.78 7.65
CA PHE A 66 2.60 3.64 8.15
C PHE A 66 1.85 3.07 9.36
N GLY A 67 2.24 1.90 9.87
CA GLY A 67 1.52 1.24 10.97
C GLY A 67 0.05 0.92 10.65
N ARG A 68 -0.26 0.67 9.37
CA ARG A 68 -1.61 0.44 8.87
C ARG A 68 -1.88 -1.05 8.70
N ARG A 69 -3.14 -1.44 8.84
CA ARG A 69 -3.59 -2.80 8.53
C ARG A 69 -3.61 -3.01 7.02
N LEU A 70 -2.91 -4.03 6.53
CA LEU A 70 -2.98 -4.45 5.13
C LEU A 70 -4.20 -5.37 4.93
N ILE A 71 -5.20 -4.89 4.20
CA ILE A 71 -6.35 -5.71 3.77
C ILE A 71 -6.03 -6.26 2.38
N ARG A 72 -6.16 -7.58 2.21
CA ARG A 72 -5.91 -8.27 0.95
C ARG A 72 -7.20 -8.87 0.42
N LEU A 73 -7.68 -8.36 -0.71
CA LEU A 73 -8.74 -8.97 -1.50
C LEU A 73 -8.10 -9.70 -2.69
N GLN A 74 -8.34 -11.00 -2.81
CA GLN A 74 -7.90 -11.78 -3.97
C GLN A 74 -9.00 -11.74 -5.03
N CYS A 75 -8.78 -11.05 -6.14
CA CYS A 75 -9.73 -11.04 -7.25
C CYS A 75 -9.49 -12.27 -8.15
N TYR A 76 -10.53 -13.09 -8.34
CA TYR A 76 -10.55 -14.22 -9.25
C TYR A 76 -11.89 -14.25 -10.00
N GLU A 77 -11.99 -14.99 -11.10
CA GLU A 77 -13.13 -14.94 -12.02
C GLU A 77 -14.51 -15.22 -11.37
N GLY A 78 -14.53 -16.02 -10.29
CA GLY A 78 -15.74 -16.35 -9.54
C GLY A 78 -15.97 -15.53 -8.27
N ILE A 79 -15.25 -14.42 -8.05
CA ILE A 79 -15.52 -13.54 -6.91
C ILE A 79 -16.78 -12.71 -7.19
N ASP A 80 -17.77 -12.79 -6.31
CA ASP A 80 -18.98 -11.97 -6.39
C ASP A 80 -19.00 -10.86 -5.32
N THR A 81 -19.95 -9.93 -5.46
CA THR A 81 -20.10 -8.79 -4.55
C THR A 81 -20.34 -9.25 -3.11
N ASN A 82 -21.02 -10.37 -2.88
CA ASN A 82 -21.36 -10.86 -1.53
C ASN A 82 -20.16 -11.49 -0.83
N GLN A 83 -19.24 -12.06 -1.60
CA GLN A 83 -17.95 -12.56 -1.14
C GLN A 83 -16.96 -11.41 -0.87
N ALA A 84 -17.04 -10.31 -1.63
CA ALA A 84 -16.14 -9.16 -1.51
C ALA A 84 -16.62 -8.08 -0.51
N LEU A 85 -17.93 -7.86 -0.45
CA LEU A 85 -18.64 -6.91 0.41
C LEU A 85 -19.67 -7.74 1.17
N TYR A 86 -19.55 -7.77 2.50
CA TYR A 86 -20.53 -8.47 3.34
C TYR A 86 -21.92 -7.92 3.02
N GLU A 87 -22.85 -8.77 2.55
CA GLU A 87 -24.24 -8.37 2.35
C GLU A 87 -24.90 -8.23 3.73
N TRP A 88 -25.47 -7.05 4.00
CA TRP A 88 -26.33 -6.84 5.16
C TRP A 88 -27.74 -6.59 4.64
N ASP A 89 -28.45 -7.68 4.33
CA ASP A 89 -29.89 -7.63 4.05
C ASP A 89 -30.60 -8.75 4.82
N TYR A 90 -30.84 -8.49 6.11
CA TYR A 90 -31.94 -9.14 6.83
C TYR A 90 -33.13 -8.18 6.74
N ALA A 91 -33.93 -8.31 5.69
CA ALA A 91 -35.25 -7.70 5.57
C ALA A 91 -36.31 -8.80 5.47
#